data_AF-A0A5A8F0C6-F1
#
_entry.id   AF-A0A5A8F0C6-F1
#
_cell.length_a   1.000
_cell.length_b   1.000
_cell.length_c   1.000
_cell.angle_alpha   90.00
_cell.angle_beta   90.00
_cell.angle_gamma   90.00
#
_symmetry.space_group_name_H-M   'P 1'
#
loop_
_entity.id
_entity.type
_entity.pdbx_description
1 polymer ?
#
loop_
_entity_poly.entity_id
_entity_poly.type
_entity_poly.pdbx_seq_one_letter_code
_entity_poly.pdbx_strand_id
1 'polypeptide(L)'
;MGKIIKLTSETYERLANLAKPFETEEALINRLIDFYIQQNNKSKVIRGYNEKDKVKKPLLIFHPDEFTFFKDILSKKIAYGIIYYKNGDKEYITWKAHKLKPTSNLRANLYSGYLRNWRKKGIVKFEISTNIDDLNLK
;
A
#
# COMPACT_ATOMS: atom_id res chain seq x y z
N MET A 1 -2.45 -5.68 23.86
CA MET A 1 -2.36 -4.96 25.15
C MET A 1 -1.56 -3.69 24.89
N GLY A 2 -2.11 -2.52 25.18
CA GLY A 2 -1.42 -1.23 25.00
C GLY A 2 -0.42 -0.96 26.11
N LYS A 3 0.65 -0.21 25.82
CA LYS A 3 1.59 0.30 26.82
C LYS A 3 1.40 1.80 26.98
N ILE A 4 1.45 2.30 28.21
CA ILE A 4 1.30 3.73 28.51
C ILE A 4 2.69 4.36 28.58
N ILE A 5 2.89 5.44 27.84
CA ILE A 5 4.11 6.27 27.87
C ILE A 5 3.70 7.66 28.37
N LYS A 6 4.40 8.20 29.36
CA LYS A 6 4.18 9.57 29.84
C LYS A 6 5.11 10.53 29.09
N LEU A 7 4.53 11.58 28.52
CA LEU A 7 5.25 12.62 27.78
C LEU A 7 5.00 13.98 28.44
N THR A 8 5.94 14.91 28.30
CA THR A 8 5.67 16.31 28.61
C THR A 8 4.74 16.90 27.54
N SER A 9 3.97 17.93 27.90
CA SER A 9 3.06 18.60 26.95
C SER A 9 3.81 19.11 25.73
N GLU A 10 5.00 19.68 25.90
CA GLU A 10 5.84 20.16 24.80
C GLU A 10 6.23 19.02 23.83
N THR A 11 6.60 17.85 24.35
CA THR A 11 6.95 16.70 23.50
C THR A 11 5.75 16.19 22.73
N TYR A 12 4.58 16.18 23.38
CA TYR A 12 3.33 15.77 22.75
C TYR A 12 2.94 16.71 21.61
N GLU A 13 2.99 18.03 21.82
CA GLU A 13 2.68 19.02 20.78
C GLU A 13 3.62 18.91 19.58
N ARG A 14 4.92 18.66 19.83
CA ARG A 14 5.88 18.42 18.75
C ARG A 14 5.55 17.17 17.93
N LEU A 15 5.09 16.10 18.58
CA LEU A 15 4.64 14.89 17.89
C LEU A 15 3.36 15.16 17.09
N ALA A 16 2.38 15.83 17.69
CA ALA A 16 1.11 16.15 17.04
C ALA A 16 1.31 16.99 15.76
N ASN A 17 2.21 17.98 15.79
CA ASN A 17 2.54 18.80 14.62
C ASN A 17 3.21 18.01 13.48
N LEU A 18 3.78 16.83 13.76
CA LEU A 18 4.34 15.95 12.75
C LEU A 18 3.31 14.97 12.17
N ALA A 19 2.11 14.89 12.76
CA ALA A 19 1.06 13.99 12.32
C ALA A 19 0.45 14.41 10.98
N LYS A 20 0.14 13.43 10.14
CA LYS A 20 -0.66 13.64 8.94
C LYS A 20 -2.15 13.61 9.28
N PRO A 21 -3.04 14.22 8.46
CA PRO A 21 -4.48 14.11 8.67
C PRO A 21 -4.92 12.65 8.82
N PHE A 22 -5.68 12.36 9.88
CA PHE A 22 -6.21 11.02 10.21
C PHE A 22 -5.14 9.95 10.54
N GLU A 23 -3.91 10.36 10.86
CA GLU A 23 -2.87 9.45 11.34
C GLU A 23 -3.08 9.12 12.83
N THR A 24 -2.95 7.84 13.21
CA THR A 24 -3.01 7.42 14.62
C THR A 24 -1.66 7.66 15.31
N GLU A 25 -1.66 7.80 16.63
CA GLU A 25 -0.44 7.96 17.44
C GLU A 25 0.59 6.85 17.16
N GLU A 26 0.13 5.61 17.10
CA GLU A 26 1.00 4.46 16.81
C GLU A 26 1.57 4.50 15.39
N ALA A 27 0.79 4.95 14.40
CA ALA A 27 1.27 5.09 13.02
C ALA A 27 2.31 6.21 12.90
N LEU A 28 2.06 7.35 13.56
CA LEU A 28 3.00 8.46 13.65
C LEU A 28 4.34 8.01 14.27
N ILE A 29 4.29 7.36 15.43
CA ILE A 29 5.50 6.90 16.15
C ILE A 29 6.30 5.94 15.28
N ASN A 30 5.63 4.94 14.68
CA ASN A 30 6.31 3.97 13.81
C ASN A 30 6.92 4.64 12.57
N ARG A 31 6.23 5.61 11.96
CA ARG A 31 6.77 6.36 10.81
C ARG A 31 8.01 7.16 11.18
N LEU A 32 8.03 7.81 12.35
CA LEU A 32 9.19 8.57 12.83
C LEU A 32 10.38 7.64 13.13
N ILE A 33 10.12 6.47 13.71
CA ILE A 33 11.15 5.44 13.93
C ILE A 33 11.75 4.97 12.60
N ASP A 34 10.89 4.61 11.64
CA ASP A 34 11.33 4.14 10.31
C ASP A 34 12.14 5.23 9.58
N PHE A 35 11.73 6.50 9.67
CA PHE A 35 12.48 7.64 9.11
C PHE A 35 13.88 7.77 9.74
N TYR A 36 13.98 7.69 11.07
CA TYR A 36 15.25 7.80 11.77
C TYR A 36 16.21 6.66 11.39
N ILE A 37 15.71 5.42 11.30
CA ILE A 37 16.50 4.25 10.91
C ILE A 37 17.05 4.41 9.48
N GLN A 38 16.20 4.85 8.55
CA GLN A 38 16.58 5.06 7.15
C GLN A 38 17.66 6.15 7.01
N GLN A 39 17.49 7.29 7.68
CA GLN A 39 18.44 8.41 7.59
C GLN A 39 19.81 8.08 8.18
N ASN A 40 19.85 7.23 9.21
CA ASN A 40 21.10 6.96 9.92
C ASN A 40 21.87 5.74 9.39
N ASN A 41 21.35 5.00 8.39
CA ASN A 41 21.87 3.70 7.94
C ASN A 41 22.20 2.72 9.09
N LYS A 42 21.69 3.00 10.29
CA LYS A 42 21.85 2.18 11.47
C LYS A 42 20.70 1.19 11.42
N SER A 43 20.94 0.03 10.80
CA SER A 43 20.18 -1.18 11.11
C SER A 43 20.45 -1.56 12.57
N LYS A 44 20.00 -0.74 13.51
CA LYS A 44 19.96 -1.10 14.92
C LYS A 44 18.72 -1.97 15.04
N VAL A 45 18.91 -3.26 14.79
CA VAL A 45 17.94 -4.33 15.03
C VAL A 45 17.37 -4.08 16.43
N ILE A 46 16.15 -3.55 16.49
CA ILE A 46 15.43 -3.42 17.76
C ILE A 46 15.22 -4.87 18.20
N ARG A 47 15.95 -5.32 19.22
CA ARG A 47 15.78 -6.68 19.77
C ARG A 47 14.32 -6.83 20.21
N GLY A 48 13.54 -7.58 19.43
CA GLY A 48 12.09 -7.76 19.60
C GLY A 48 11.23 -7.26 18.42
N TYR A 49 11.79 -6.50 17.48
CA TYR A 49 11.16 -6.10 16.23
C TYR A 49 11.75 -6.96 15.10
N ASN A 50 11.17 -8.13 14.87
CA ASN A 50 11.62 -9.03 13.81
C ASN A 50 11.34 -8.39 12.44
N GLU A 51 12.38 -7.90 11.77
CA GLU A 51 12.30 -7.50 10.34
C GLU A 51 11.81 -8.65 9.43
N LYS A 52 11.93 -9.90 9.90
CA LYS A 52 11.41 -11.11 9.22
C LYS A 52 9.88 -11.15 9.12
N ASP A 53 9.15 -10.33 9.88
CA ASP A 53 7.68 -10.30 9.88
C ASP A 53 7.07 -9.17 9.04
N LYS A 54 7.86 -8.21 8.52
CA LYS A 54 7.36 -7.26 7.51
C LYS A 54 7.33 -7.96 6.14
N VAL A 55 6.38 -8.88 5.96
CA VAL A 55 5.99 -9.27 4.59
C VAL A 55 5.43 -8.01 3.94
N LYS A 56 6.21 -7.40 3.04
CA LYS A 56 5.82 -6.19 2.32
C LYS A 56 4.56 -6.50 1.52
N LYS A 57 3.54 -5.65 1.65
CA LYS A 57 2.35 -5.70 0.78
C LYS A 57 2.79 -5.63 -0.69
N PRO A 58 1.99 -6.18 -1.63
CA PRO A 58 2.32 -6.12 -3.03
C PRO A 58 2.50 -4.67 -3.50
N LEU A 59 3.51 -4.43 -4.33
CA LEU A 59 3.70 -3.15 -4.99
C LEU A 59 2.53 -2.91 -5.95
N LEU A 60 1.87 -1.76 -5.84
CA LEU A 60 0.81 -1.34 -6.77
C LEU A 60 1.38 -0.32 -7.74
N ILE A 61 1.24 -0.57 -9.02
CA ILE A 61 1.61 0.36 -10.08
C ILE A 61 0.35 0.64 -10.90
N PHE A 62 -0.02 1.90 -10.95
CA PHE A 62 -1.15 2.37 -11.73
C PHE A 62 -0.62 3.11 -12.95
N HIS A 63 -1.18 2.83 -14.11
CA HIS A 63 -0.87 3.55 -15.33
C HIS A 63 -2.06 4.44 -15.72
N PRO A 64 -1.82 5.74 -16.01
CA PRO A 64 -0.53 6.44 -15.88
C PRO A 64 -0.13 6.77 -14.42
N ASP A 65 -1.11 6.97 -13.54
CA ASP A 65 -0.96 7.16 -12.10
C ASP A 65 -2.27 6.79 -11.37
N GLU A 66 -2.26 6.68 -10.04
CA GLU A 66 -3.43 6.21 -9.27
C GLU A 66 -4.66 7.11 -9.42
N PHE A 67 -4.48 8.43 -9.48
CA PHE A 67 -5.58 9.39 -9.54
C PHE A 67 -6.22 9.41 -10.93
N THR A 68 -5.41 9.48 -11.98
CA THR A 68 -5.88 9.44 -13.37
C THR A 68 -6.53 8.10 -13.68
N PHE A 69 -5.89 6.99 -13.27
CA PHE A 69 -6.47 5.65 -13.38
C PHE A 69 -7.85 5.57 -12.72
N PHE A 70 -8.00 6.11 -11.51
CA PHE A 70 -9.28 6.08 -10.79
C PHE A 70 -10.38 6.83 -11.53
N LYS A 71 -10.08 7.99 -12.13
CA LYS A 71 -11.03 8.71 -12.98
C LYS A 71 -11.42 7.91 -14.21
N ASP A 72 -10.44 7.31 -14.89
CA ASP A 72 -10.67 6.59 -16.13
C ASP A 72 -11.50 5.32 -15.93
N ILE A 73 -11.20 4.57 -14.87
CA ILE A 73 -11.92 3.32 -14.59
C ILE A 73 -13.38 3.59 -14.18
N LEU A 74 -13.67 4.75 -13.56
CA LEU A 74 -15.04 5.15 -13.25
C LEU A 74 -15.87 5.39 -14.51
N SER A 75 -15.25 5.84 -15.60
CA SER A 75 -15.92 6.10 -16.89
C SER A 75 -15.96 4.84 -17.76
N LYS A 76 -14.81 4.21 -18.00
CA LYS A 76 -14.67 3.04 -18.88
C LYS A 76 -15.27 1.76 -18.30
N LYS A 77 -15.33 1.65 -16.97
CA LYS A 77 -15.77 0.45 -16.22
C LYS A 77 -15.01 -0.84 -16.55
N ILE A 78 -13.89 -0.75 -17.25
CA ILE A 78 -13.00 -1.87 -17.55
C ILE A 78 -11.55 -1.47 -17.31
N ALA A 79 -10.78 -2.39 -16.77
CA ALA A 79 -9.34 -2.28 -16.59
C ALA A 79 -8.67 -3.63 -16.85
N TYR A 80 -7.39 -3.60 -17.16
CA TYR A 80 -6.52 -4.75 -17.37
C TYR A 80 -5.43 -4.71 -16.31
N GLY A 81 -4.93 -5.86 -15.88
CA GLY A 81 -3.84 -5.90 -14.91
C GLY A 81 -2.98 -7.15 -14.99
N ILE A 82 -1.78 -7.02 -14.44
CA ILE A 82 -0.77 -8.07 -14.36
C ILE A 82 -0.42 -8.29 -12.89
N ILE A 83 -0.73 -9.47 -12.37
CA ILE A 83 -0.31 -9.92 -11.04
C ILE A 83 1.02 -10.65 -11.19
N TYR A 84 2.01 -10.26 -10.40
CA TYR A 84 3.33 -10.87 -10.36
C TYR A 84 3.50 -11.65 -9.07
N TYR A 85 3.94 -12.89 -9.20
CA TYR A 85 4.14 -13.82 -8.11
C TYR A 85 5.62 -13.97 -7.75
N LYS A 86 5.88 -14.36 -6.50
CA LYS A 86 7.23 -14.53 -5.97
C LYS A 86 8.03 -15.62 -6.71
N ASN A 87 7.34 -16.61 -7.29
CA ASN A 87 7.94 -17.68 -8.09
C ASN A 87 8.30 -17.24 -9.52
N GLY A 88 8.01 -16.00 -9.91
CA GLY A 88 8.26 -15.46 -11.25
C GLY A 88 7.05 -15.50 -12.18
N ASP A 89 5.97 -16.19 -11.80
CA ASP A 89 4.77 -16.30 -12.62
C ASP A 89 4.05 -14.96 -12.75
N LYS A 90 3.30 -14.83 -13.86
CA LYS A 90 2.42 -13.69 -14.12
C LYS A 90 1.02 -14.19 -14.41
N GLU A 91 0.04 -13.49 -13.87
CA GLU A 91 -1.38 -13.69 -14.19
C GLU A 91 -1.97 -12.42 -14.77
N TYR A 92 -2.64 -12.57 -15.91
CA TYR A 92 -3.30 -11.50 -16.63
C TYR A 92 -4.78 -11.48 -16.29
N ILE A 93 -5.28 -10.32 -15.87
CA ILE A 93 -6.68 -10.18 -15.47
C ILE A 93 -7.38 -9.07 -16.25
N THR A 94 -8.67 -9.26 -16.45
CA THR A 94 -9.60 -8.21 -16.87
C THR A 94 -10.54 -7.90 -15.72
N TRP A 95 -10.58 -6.64 -15.32
CA TRP A 95 -11.45 -6.14 -14.25
C TRP A 95 -12.63 -5.36 -14.81
N LYS A 96 -13.83 -5.90 -14.62
CA LYS A 96 -15.10 -5.20 -14.85
C LYS A 96 -15.51 -4.43 -13.60
N ALA A 97 -15.27 -3.12 -13.58
CA ALA A 97 -15.41 -2.24 -12.43
C ALA A 97 -16.82 -1.63 -12.27
N HIS A 98 -17.88 -2.35 -12.64
CA HIS A 98 -19.27 -1.85 -12.58
C HIS A 98 -19.70 -1.39 -11.18
N LYS A 99 -19.14 -2.02 -10.13
CA LYS A 99 -19.45 -1.72 -8.73
C LYS A 99 -18.65 -0.54 -8.18
N LEU A 100 -17.65 -0.04 -8.91
CA LEU A 100 -16.81 1.06 -8.48
C LEU A 100 -17.55 2.40 -8.67
N LYS A 101 -17.64 3.16 -7.58
CA LYS A 101 -18.30 4.47 -7.49
C LYS A 101 -17.27 5.56 -7.16
N PRO A 102 -17.57 6.85 -7.42
CA PRO A 102 -16.66 7.96 -7.07
C PRO A 102 -16.26 8.00 -5.59
N THR A 103 -17.13 7.52 -4.69
CA THR A 103 -16.87 7.41 -3.24
C THR A 103 -16.11 6.16 -2.83
N SER A 104 -15.76 5.28 -3.78
CA SER A 104 -15.08 4.01 -3.48
C SER A 104 -13.61 4.23 -3.16
N ASN A 105 -13.09 3.48 -2.19
CA ASN A 105 -11.64 3.40 -1.97
C ASN A 105 -11.04 2.36 -2.93
N LEU A 106 -10.23 2.82 -3.88
CA LEU A 106 -9.64 1.97 -4.92
C LEU A 106 -8.77 0.86 -4.35
N ARG A 107 -7.82 1.19 -3.47
CA ARG A 107 -6.91 0.20 -2.87
C ARG A 107 -7.67 -0.84 -2.06
N ALA A 108 -8.66 -0.42 -1.27
CA ALA A 108 -9.49 -1.35 -0.50
C ALA A 108 -10.21 -2.35 -1.41
N ASN A 109 -10.72 -1.92 -2.58
CA ASN A 109 -11.33 -2.83 -3.57
C ASN A 109 -10.32 -3.84 -4.13
N LEU A 110 -9.08 -3.41 -4.40
CA LEU A 110 -8.03 -4.31 -4.85
C LEU A 110 -7.65 -5.34 -3.77
N TYR A 111 -7.52 -4.91 -2.50
CA TYR A 111 -7.15 -5.78 -1.38
C TYR A 111 -8.25 -6.73 -0.91
N SER A 112 -9.52 -6.35 -1.06
CA SER A 112 -10.65 -7.25 -0.79
C SER A 112 -10.97 -8.18 -1.97
N GLY A 113 -10.51 -7.84 -3.18
CA GLY A 113 -10.66 -8.60 -4.42
C GLY A 113 -9.38 -9.33 -4.85
N TYR A 114 -8.76 -8.86 -5.94
CA TYR A 114 -7.63 -9.54 -6.61
C TYR A 114 -6.45 -9.84 -5.68
N LEU A 115 -6.14 -8.92 -4.76
CA LEU A 115 -5.05 -9.04 -3.80
C LEU A 115 -5.50 -9.66 -2.47
N ARG A 116 -6.70 -10.24 -2.41
CA ARG A 116 -7.15 -10.98 -1.23
C ARG A 116 -6.22 -12.18 -1.01
N ASN A 117 -5.81 -12.37 0.24
CA ASN A 117 -4.86 -13.41 0.64
C ASN A 117 -3.52 -13.35 -0.12
N TRP A 118 -3.11 -12.18 -0.61
CA TRP A 118 -1.88 -11.99 -1.39
C TRP A 118 -0.65 -12.68 -0.79
N ARG A 119 -0.50 -12.67 0.54
CA ARG A 119 0.61 -13.34 1.24
C ARG A 119 0.61 -14.84 1.02
N LYS A 120 -0.55 -15.49 1.13
CA LYS A 120 -0.70 -16.93 0.88
C LYS A 120 -0.53 -17.27 -0.60
N LYS A 121 -1.01 -16.38 -1.47
CA LYS A 121 -0.87 -16.51 -2.92
C LYS A 121 0.54 -16.21 -3.43
N GLY A 122 1.42 -15.63 -2.60
CA GLY A 122 2.76 -15.23 -3.02
C GLY A 122 2.78 -14.04 -3.98
N ILE A 123 1.77 -13.18 -3.97
CA ILE A 123 1.71 -12.00 -4.84
C ILE A 123 2.69 -10.93 -4.32
N VAL A 124 3.51 -10.39 -5.21
CA VAL A 124 4.55 -9.38 -4.86
C VAL A 124 4.35 -8.04 -5.56
N LYS A 125 3.67 -8.01 -6.71
CA LYS A 125 3.39 -6.78 -7.47
C LYS A 125 2.10 -6.93 -8.26
N PHE A 126 1.39 -5.82 -8.46
CA PHE A 126 0.21 -5.74 -9.31
C PHE A 126 0.26 -4.44 -10.12
N GLU A 127 0.31 -4.58 -11.45
CA GLU A 127 0.29 -3.48 -12.42
C GLU A 127 -1.10 -3.40 -13.03
N ILE A 128 -1.64 -2.19 -13.20
CA ILE A 128 -3.01 -2.02 -13.69
C ILE A 128 -3.17 -0.77 -14.56
N SER A 129 -3.93 -0.90 -15.65
CA SER A 129 -4.30 0.21 -16.55
C SER A 129 -5.73 0.05 -17.07
N THR A 130 -6.32 1.15 -17.56
CA THR A 130 -7.55 1.10 -18.37
C THR A 130 -7.29 1.00 -19.87
N ASN A 131 -6.03 1.09 -20.30
CA ASN A 131 -5.59 0.81 -21.66
C ASN A 131 -4.67 -0.43 -21.64
N ILE A 132 -4.96 -1.39 -22.52
CA ILE A 132 -4.19 -2.64 -22.58
C ILE A 132 -2.76 -2.39 -23.04
N ASP A 133 -2.53 -1.37 -23.89
CA ASP A 133 -1.22 -1.06 -24.45
C ASP A 133 -0.21 -0.50 -23.41
N ASP A 134 -0.71 0.06 -22.30
CA ASP A 134 0.15 0.59 -21.22
C ASP A 134 0.82 -0.54 -20.43
N LEU A 135 0.21 -1.72 -20.46
CA LEU A 135 0.75 -2.93 -19.90
C LEU A 135 1.46 -3.61 -21.07
N ASN A 136 2.77 -3.83 -20.99
CA ASN A 136 3.56 -4.47 -22.06
C ASN A 136 3.14 -5.96 -22.26
N LEU A 137 1.90 -6.17 -22.68
CA LEU A 137 1.24 -7.42 -23.00
C LEU A 137 1.60 -7.76 -24.44
N LYS A 138 2.86 -8.16 -24.64
CA LYS A 138 3.28 -8.83 -25.87
C LYS A 138 3.01 -10.31 -25.77
#